data_AF-A0A7L3LDV9-F1
#
_entry.id   AF-A0A7L3LDV9-F1
#
_cell.length_a   1.000
_cell.length_b   1.000
_cell.length_c   1.000
_cell.angle_alpha   90.00
_cell.angle_beta   90.00
_cell.angle_gamma   90.00
#
_symmetry.space_group_name_H-M   'P 1'
#
loop_
_entity.id
_entity.type
_entity.pdbx_description
1 polymer ?
#
loop_
_entity_poly.entity_id
_entity_poly.type
_entity_poly.pdbx_seq_one_letter_code
_entity_poly.pdbx_strand_id
1 'polypeptide(L)'
;MWRLARGRPLAIAVARGRPFTVSAASTGQGSGSGPGGWYEWLSQSSSVRWAEEGLLVLQEACGMPWWAAISCGAALLRTAVTLPLAAHQARLLAKLENLQPEIKTLAERLHYEVAVRGKQQGWSEKVARFHFKKNLRRIITELYIRDNCHPFKATLLVWVQIPMWVCVSLALRNCSVGARGSEVILNPIFSFSFLVVKEEFSGGGTLWFTDLTAPDSTWILPVLLGVLNLLIVEIFSSQKMGASRFQKFATNFFRVVSVVMIPIAATVPSSMALYWLSSSFVGLSHNLLLRLPTFRRLCCIPRTKSDSDTPYRDLVSALAT
;
A
#
# COMPACT_ATOMS: atom_id res chain seq x y z
N MET A 1 42.04 57.80 -14.97
CA MET A 1 41.97 58.51 -13.69
C MET A 1 41.03 57.72 -12.77
N TRP A 2 41.49 57.43 -11.55
CA TRP A 2 40.78 56.86 -10.39
C TRP A 2 40.54 55.34 -10.30
N ARG A 3 41.56 54.73 -9.68
CA ARG A 3 41.56 53.54 -8.83
C ARG A 3 40.86 53.82 -7.48
N LEU A 4 40.55 52.72 -6.77
CA LEU A 4 40.34 52.53 -5.30
C LEU A 4 38.91 52.74 -4.77
N ALA A 5 38.29 51.66 -4.26
CA ALA A 5 38.46 51.17 -2.90
C ALA A 5 37.64 49.88 -2.68
N ARG A 6 38.33 48.75 -2.44
CA ARG A 6 37.71 47.52 -1.94
C ARG A 6 37.53 47.65 -0.43
N GLY A 7 36.29 47.76 0.03
CA GLY A 7 35.94 47.61 1.44
C GLY A 7 36.05 46.15 1.88
N ARG A 8 36.72 45.92 3.01
CA ARG A 8 36.80 44.61 3.70
C ARG A 8 35.43 44.22 4.26
N PRO A 9 35.00 42.95 4.18
CA PRO A 9 33.85 42.50 4.96
C PRO A 9 34.25 42.26 6.43
N LEU A 10 33.44 42.78 7.35
CA LEU A 10 33.49 42.48 8.78
C LEU A 10 33.20 41.00 9.01
N ALA A 11 34.09 40.32 9.74
CA ALA A 11 33.89 38.97 10.23
C ALA A 11 32.91 39.01 11.42
N ILE A 12 31.71 38.46 11.23
CA ILE A 12 30.79 38.14 12.32
C ILE A 12 31.18 36.78 12.86
N ALA A 13 31.71 36.77 14.09
CA ALA A 13 32.03 35.54 14.82
C ALA A 13 30.73 34.84 15.22
N VAL A 14 30.34 33.82 14.47
CA VAL A 14 29.28 32.88 14.86
C VAL A 14 29.90 31.86 15.82
N ALA A 15 29.46 31.91 17.08
CA ALA A 15 29.78 30.90 18.08
C ALA A 15 29.33 29.51 17.58
N ARG A 16 30.30 28.62 17.31
CA ARG A 16 30.05 27.23 16.96
C ARG A 16 29.46 26.50 18.19
N GLY A 17 28.14 26.35 18.21
CA GLY A 17 27.47 25.37 19.05
C GLY A 17 28.00 23.96 18.75
N ARG A 18 28.15 23.16 19.81
CA ARG A 18 28.64 21.77 19.75
C ARG A 18 27.84 20.97 18.70
N PRO A 19 28.49 20.19 17.84
CA PRO A 19 27.75 19.32 16.93
C PRO A 19 26.99 18.27 17.74
N PHE A 20 25.67 18.19 17.51
CA PHE A 20 24.91 16.99 17.84
C PHE A 20 25.56 15.83 17.09
N THR A 21 26.26 14.97 17.83
CA THR A 21 26.71 13.67 17.35
C THR A 21 25.46 12.81 17.13
N VAL A 22 24.97 12.78 15.89
CA VAL A 22 24.16 11.66 15.44
C VAL A 22 25.11 10.46 15.44
N SER A 23 24.96 9.60 16.44
CA SER A 23 25.65 8.32 16.45
C SER A 23 25.18 7.57 15.21
N ALA A 24 26.03 7.48 14.20
CA ALA A 24 25.79 6.62 13.05
C ALA A 24 25.72 5.19 13.61
N ALA A 25 24.50 4.64 13.67
CA ALA A 25 24.30 3.24 13.96
C ALA A 25 25.15 2.45 12.96
N SER A 26 26.16 1.76 13.48
CA SER A 26 26.95 0.82 12.71
C SER A 26 25.99 -0.22 12.15
N THR A 27 25.74 -0.16 10.85
CA THR A 27 25.14 -1.27 10.10
C THR A 27 26.06 -2.47 10.24
N GLY A 28 25.76 -3.33 11.21
CA GLY A 28 26.29 -4.69 11.24
C GLY A 28 25.87 -5.39 9.96
N GLN A 29 26.82 -5.57 9.06
CA GLN A 29 26.68 -6.43 7.89
C GLN A 29 26.53 -7.88 8.36
N GLY A 30 25.30 -8.34 8.55
CA GLY A 30 24.96 -9.75 8.50
C GLY A 30 24.88 -10.18 7.04
N SER A 31 25.94 -10.79 6.53
CA SER A 31 25.95 -11.42 5.21
C SER A 31 24.96 -12.58 5.18
N GLY A 32 23.88 -12.44 4.40
CA GLY A 32 22.81 -13.43 4.24
C GLY A 32 23.23 -14.65 3.41
N SER A 33 24.24 -15.39 3.83
CA SER A 33 24.77 -16.57 3.13
C SER A 33 24.25 -17.90 3.70
N GLY A 34 22.93 -18.00 3.90
CA GLY A 34 22.26 -19.26 4.24
C GLY A 34 20.83 -19.29 3.69
N PRO A 35 20.17 -20.47 3.58
CA PRO A 35 18.82 -20.60 2.99
C PRO A 35 17.71 -19.78 3.68
N GLY A 36 17.98 -19.21 4.87
CA GLY A 36 17.08 -18.28 5.59
C GLY A 36 17.63 -16.86 5.79
N GLY A 37 18.79 -16.51 5.22
CA GLY A 37 19.53 -15.29 5.58
C GLY A 37 18.81 -13.98 5.26
N TRP A 38 18.12 -13.90 4.12
CA TRP A 38 17.39 -12.69 3.72
C TRP A 38 16.12 -12.47 4.54
N TYR A 39 15.44 -13.57 4.91
CA TYR A 39 14.24 -13.55 5.72
C TYR A 39 14.57 -13.11 7.14
N GLU A 40 15.60 -13.71 7.73
CA GLU A 40 16.09 -13.39 9.06
C GLU A 40 16.52 -11.93 9.14
N TRP A 41 17.31 -11.46 8.16
CA TRP A 41 17.72 -10.07 8.04
C TRP A 41 16.52 -9.11 7.99
N LEU A 42 15.49 -9.44 7.19
CA LEU A 42 14.30 -8.60 7.07
C LEU A 42 13.50 -8.58 8.38
N SER A 43 13.35 -9.73 9.04
CA SER A 43 12.64 -9.85 10.32
C SER A 43 13.32 -9.09 11.46
N GLN A 44 14.64 -8.89 11.37
CA GLN A 44 15.43 -8.14 12.36
C GLN A 44 15.62 -6.66 11.99
N SER A 45 15.08 -6.21 10.87
CA SER A 45 15.23 -4.83 10.39
C SER A 45 14.60 -3.80 11.35
N SER A 46 15.14 -2.58 11.36
CA SER A 46 14.64 -1.49 12.21
C SER A 46 13.15 -1.19 12.00
N SER A 47 12.65 -1.34 10.77
CA SER A 47 11.23 -1.10 10.46
C SER A 47 10.30 -2.12 11.12
N VAL A 48 10.73 -3.39 11.24
CA VAL A 48 9.99 -4.41 11.98
C VAL A 48 10.03 -4.10 13.47
N ARG A 49 11.18 -3.68 14.02
CA ARG A 49 11.31 -3.26 15.43
C ARG A 49 10.37 -2.11 15.77
N TRP A 50 10.27 -1.10 14.91
CA TRP A 50 9.36 0.03 15.12
C TRP A 50 7.90 -0.41 15.10
N ALA A 51 7.55 -1.42 14.30
CA ALA A 51 6.21 -1.99 14.30
C ALA A 51 5.93 -2.80 15.59
N GLU A 52 6.91 -3.54 16.11
CA GLU A 52 6.83 -4.23 17.41
C GLU A 52 6.62 -3.22 18.55
N GLU A 53 7.50 -2.22 18.65
CA GLU A 53 7.43 -1.16 19.67
C GLU A 53 6.11 -0.38 19.57
N GLY A 54 5.65 -0.05 18.35
CA GLY A 54 4.39 0.65 18.15
C GLY A 54 3.16 -0.14 18.61
N LEU A 55 3.17 -1.48 18.43
CA LEU A 55 2.10 -2.36 18.92
C LEU A 55 2.09 -2.44 20.45
N LEU A 56 3.28 -2.53 21.07
CA LEU A 56 3.42 -2.53 22.53
C LEU A 56 2.93 -1.22 23.14
N VAL A 57 3.39 -0.08 22.62
CA VAL A 57 2.95 1.26 23.08
C VAL A 57 1.44 1.41 22.94
N LEU A 58 0.85 0.93 21.84
CA LEU A 58 -0.60 0.99 21.64
C LEU A 58 -1.35 0.14 22.68
N GLN A 59 -0.86 -1.07 22.96
CA GLN A 59 -1.45 -1.98 23.93
C GLN A 59 -1.34 -1.41 25.35
N GLU A 60 -0.18 -0.89 25.75
CA GLU A 60 0.07 -0.28 27.05
C GLU A 60 -0.77 0.99 27.25
N ALA A 61 -0.84 1.86 26.24
CA ALA A 61 -1.60 3.11 26.32
C ALA A 61 -3.10 2.90 26.43
N CYS A 62 -3.63 1.85 25.80
CA CYS A 62 -5.07 1.57 25.79
C CYS A 62 -5.51 0.51 26.81
N GLY A 63 -4.58 -0.28 27.37
CA GLY A 63 -4.87 -1.36 28.32
C GLY A 63 -5.80 -2.45 27.75
N MET A 64 -5.86 -2.60 26.43
CA MET A 64 -6.81 -3.50 25.77
C MET A 64 -6.19 -4.89 25.55
N PRO A 65 -7.00 -5.96 25.43
CA PRO A 65 -6.48 -7.29 25.10
C PRO A 65 -5.80 -7.29 23.73
N TRP A 66 -4.83 -8.19 23.54
CA TRP A 66 -3.97 -8.21 22.34
C TRP A 66 -4.73 -8.32 21.02
N TRP A 67 -5.79 -9.13 20.94
CA TRP A 67 -6.62 -9.23 19.73
C TRP A 67 -7.21 -7.86 19.31
N ALA A 68 -7.59 -7.03 20.29
CA ALA A 68 -8.15 -5.71 20.07
C ALA A 68 -7.03 -4.72 19.72
N ALA A 69 -5.87 -4.80 20.39
CA ALA A 69 -4.70 -3.97 20.08
C ALA A 69 -4.22 -4.17 18.65
N ILE A 70 -4.16 -5.43 18.18
CA ILE A 70 -3.79 -5.78 16.81
C ILE A 70 -4.78 -5.18 15.80
N SER A 71 -6.08 -5.32 16.08
CA SER A 71 -7.14 -4.81 15.20
C SER A 71 -7.18 -3.28 15.17
N CYS A 72 -7.01 -2.64 16.34
CA CYS A 72 -6.91 -1.19 16.47
C CYS A 72 -5.66 -0.65 15.78
N GLY A 73 -4.51 -1.29 15.95
CA GLY A 73 -3.26 -0.93 15.28
C GLY A 73 -3.38 -1.02 13.76
N ALA A 74 -4.03 -2.06 13.25
CA ALA A 74 -4.36 -2.17 11.83
C ALA A 74 -5.26 -1.00 11.36
N ALA A 75 -6.31 -0.68 12.12
CA ALA A 75 -7.22 0.41 11.81
C ALA A 75 -6.51 1.78 11.83
N LEU A 76 -5.72 2.05 12.86
CA LEU A 76 -4.96 3.28 13.03
C LEU A 76 -3.99 3.48 11.86
N LEU A 77 -3.21 2.46 11.54
CA LEU A 77 -2.21 2.53 10.47
C LEU A 77 -2.87 2.70 9.09
N ARG A 78 -3.94 1.95 8.82
CA ARG A 78 -4.74 2.11 7.60
C ARG A 78 -5.37 3.50 7.51
N THR A 79 -5.83 4.07 8.61
CA THR A 79 -6.55 5.36 8.61
C THR A 79 -5.59 6.53 8.53
N ALA A 80 -4.48 6.50 9.27
CA ALA A 80 -3.48 7.56 9.29
C ALA A 80 -2.65 7.60 8.01
N VAL A 81 -2.31 6.43 7.44
CA VAL A 81 -1.42 6.34 6.27
C VAL A 81 -2.24 6.04 5.02
N THR A 82 -2.91 4.89 4.98
CA THR A 82 -3.51 4.36 3.74
C THR A 82 -4.69 5.20 3.26
N LEU A 83 -5.55 5.75 4.13
CA LEU A 83 -6.75 6.50 3.73
C LEU A 83 -6.43 7.82 3.00
N PRO A 84 -5.54 8.71 3.50
CA PRO A 84 -5.12 9.90 2.76
C PRO A 84 -4.50 9.57 1.39
N LEU A 85 -3.65 8.54 1.35
CA LEU A 85 -3.04 8.05 0.11
C LEU A 85 -4.10 7.48 -0.85
N ALA A 86 -5.08 6.73 -0.35
CA ALA A 86 -6.19 6.21 -1.15
C ALA A 86 -7.09 7.33 -1.69
N ALA A 87 -7.35 8.38 -0.90
CA ALA A 87 -8.06 9.57 -1.38
C ALA A 87 -7.26 10.32 -2.47
N HIS A 88 -5.93 10.39 -2.36
CA HIS A 88 -5.08 10.93 -3.42
C HIS A 88 -5.10 10.06 -4.68
N GLN A 89 -4.98 8.74 -4.54
CA GLN A 89 -5.11 7.79 -5.64
C GLN A 89 -6.46 7.93 -6.36
N ALA A 90 -7.56 8.01 -5.61
CA ALA A 90 -8.90 8.19 -6.16
C ALA A 90 -9.03 9.50 -6.95
N ARG A 91 -8.46 10.61 -6.45
CA ARG A 91 -8.38 11.88 -7.19
C ARG A 91 -7.66 11.74 -8.53
N LEU A 92 -6.51 11.07 -8.54
CA LEU A 92 -5.72 10.85 -9.76
C LEU A 92 -6.47 9.97 -10.75
N LEU A 93 -7.09 8.89 -10.27
CA LEU A 93 -7.82 7.96 -11.13
C LEU A 93 -9.05 8.63 -11.75
N ALA A 94 -9.75 9.48 -10.98
CA ALA A 94 -10.87 10.26 -11.49
C ALA A 94 -10.44 11.26 -12.57
N LYS A 95 -9.30 11.94 -12.40
CA LYS A 95 -8.72 12.82 -13.44
C LYS A 95 -8.36 12.04 -14.71
N LEU A 96 -7.76 10.87 -14.56
CA LEU A 96 -7.39 10.01 -15.68
C LEU A 96 -8.62 9.50 -16.46
N GLU A 97 -9.72 9.20 -15.76
CA GLU A 97 -10.99 8.83 -16.37
C GLU A 97 -11.59 9.99 -17.16
N ASN A 98 -11.63 11.19 -16.56
CA ASN A 98 -12.16 12.39 -17.22
C ASN A 98 -11.32 12.83 -18.43
N LEU A 99 -10.04 12.46 -18.49
CA LEU A 99 -9.16 12.67 -19.65
C LEU A 99 -9.36 11.67 -20.80
N GLN A 100 -9.92 10.48 -20.54
CA GLN A 100 -10.14 9.46 -21.58
C GLN A 100 -10.89 9.99 -22.83
N PRO A 101 -12.00 10.75 -22.71
CA PRO A 101 -12.69 11.29 -23.88
C PRO A 101 -11.84 12.27 -24.71
N GLU A 102 -11.04 13.11 -24.06
CA GLU A 102 -10.12 14.03 -24.74
C GLU A 102 -9.02 13.25 -25.48
N ILE A 103 -8.41 12.26 -24.82
CA ILE A 103 -7.42 11.37 -25.43
C ILE A 103 -8.00 10.64 -26.65
N LYS A 104 -9.25 10.15 -26.56
CA LYS A 104 -9.92 9.47 -27.68
C LYS A 104 -10.10 10.40 -28.88
N THR A 105 -10.58 11.62 -28.64
CA THR A 105 -10.78 12.62 -29.69
C THR A 105 -9.47 13.01 -30.38
N LEU A 106 -8.40 13.19 -29.59
CA LEU A 106 -7.07 13.51 -30.11
C LEU A 106 -6.45 12.32 -30.86
N ALA A 107 -6.69 11.08 -30.41
CA ALA A 107 -6.24 9.88 -31.10
C ALA A 107 -6.91 9.73 -32.48
N GLU A 108 -8.21 10.02 -32.59
CA GLU A 108 -8.94 10.00 -33.87
C GLU A 108 -8.39 11.05 -34.85
N ARG A 109 -8.14 12.27 -34.38
CA ARG A 109 -7.51 13.33 -35.19
C ARG A 109 -6.11 12.94 -35.66
N LEU A 110 -5.27 12.45 -34.73
CA LEU A 110 -3.92 12.00 -35.06
C LEU A 110 -3.94 10.84 -36.06
N HIS A 111 -4.91 9.93 -35.96
CA HIS A 111 -5.06 8.83 -36.91
C HIS A 111 -5.32 9.35 -38.33
N TYR A 112 -6.21 10.34 -38.47
CA TYR A 112 -6.47 11.00 -39.75
C TYR A 112 -5.20 11.70 -40.29
N GLU A 113 -4.49 12.48 -39.46
CA GLU A 113 -3.27 13.18 -39.87
C GLU A 113 -2.16 12.23 -40.34
N VAL A 114 -1.94 11.14 -39.60
CA VAL A 114 -0.94 10.12 -39.96
C VAL A 114 -1.35 9.39 -41.23
N ALA A 115 -2.63 9.12 -41.44
CA ALA A 115 -3.12 8.49 -42.67
C ALA A 115 -2.90 9.38 -43.90
N VAL A 116 -3.21 10.69 -43.79
CA VAL A 116 -3.00 11.65 -44.88
C VAL A 116 -1.50 11.81 -45.19
N ARG A 117 -0.67 12.06 -44.17
CA ARG A 117 0.79 12.20 -44.34
C ARG A 117 1.43 10.91 -44.86
N GLY A 118 0.96 9.76 -44.39
CA GLY A 118 1.42 8.46 -44.85
C GLY A 118 1.17 8.26 -46.34
N LYS A 119 0.00 8.68 -46.86
CA LYS A 119 -0.29 8.65 -48.30
C LYS A 119 0.59 9.63 -49.09
N GLN A 120 0.76 10.85 -48.59
CA GLN A 120 1.57 11.88 -49.28
C GLN A 120 3.05 11.51 -49.38
N GLN A 121 3.61 10.89 -48.34
CA GLN A 121 5.04 10.54 -48.29
C GLN A 121 5.33 9.09 -48.68
N GLY A 122 4.32 8.32 -49.09
CA GLY A 122 4.48 6.90 -49.46
C GLY A 122 4.98 6.02 -48.31
N TRP A 123 4.57 6.30 -47.06
CA TRP A 123 5.03 5.53 -45.91
C TRP A 123 4.52 4.08 -45.95
N SER A 124 5.37 3.15 -45.55
CA SER A 124 4.93 1.78 -45.25
C SER A 124 4.04 1.76 -44.01
N GLU A 125 3.17 0.75 -43.91
CA GLU A 125 2.24 0.61 -42.79
C GLU A 125 2.95 0.55 -41.42
N LYS A 126 4.12 -0.09 -41.37
CA LYS A 126 4.95 -0.16 -40.15
C LYS A 126 5.41 1.23 -39.70
N VAL A 127 5.83 2.08 -40.65
CA VAL A 127 6.27 3.45 -40.38
C VAL A 127 5.10 4.31 -39.91
N ALA A 128 3.94 4.23 -40.58
CA ALA A 128 2.74 4.94 -40.16
C ALA A 128 2.30 4.56 -38.74
N ARG A 129 2.25 3.25 -38.42
CA ARG A 129 1.95 2.77 -37.05
C ARG A 129 2.97 3.25 -36.03
N PHE A 130 4.25 3.29 -36.37
CA PHE A 130 5.30 3.81 -35.49
C PHE A 130 5.09 5.30 -35.18
N HIS A 131 4.86 6.13 -36.20
CA HIS A 131 4.58 7.56 -36.02
C HIS A 131 3.30 7.79 -35.21
N PHE A 132 2.23 7.05 -35.48
CA PHE A 132 1.00 7.11 -34.69
C PHE A 132 1.27 6.82 -33.22
N LYS A 133 1.92 5.69 -32.90
CA LYS A 133 2.20 5.28 -31.51
C LYS A 133 3.13 6.28 -30.80
N LYS A 134 4.16 6.79 -31.50
CA LYS A 134 5.10 7.77 -30.95
C LYS A 134 4.42 9.10 -30.64
N ASN A 135 3.64 9.65 -31.57
CA ASN A 135 2.93 10.91 -31.39
C ASN A 135 1.79 10.79 -30.37
N LEU A 136 1.04 9.68 -30.38
CA LEU A 136 -0.02 9.45 -29.40
C LEU A 136 0.55 9.38 -27.98
N ARG A 137 1.69 8.69 -27.78
CA ARG A 137 2.38 8.66 -26.49
C ARG A 137 2.79 10.06 -26.05
N ARG A 138 3.33 10.89 -26.97
CA ARG A 138 3.71 12.28 -26.66
C ARG A 138 2.51 13.10 -26.21
N ILE A 139 1.40 13.06 -26.96
CA ILE A 139 0.15 13.78 -26.62
C ILE A 139 -0.35 13.35 -25.23
N ILE A 140 -0.42 12.05 -24.97
CA ILE A 140 -0.86 11.52 -23.67
C ILE A 140 0.05 12.02 -22.54
N THR A 141 1.37 12.00 -22.73
CA THR A 141 2.32 12.51 -21.74
C THR A 141 2.14 14.01 -21.49
N GLU A 142 1.95 14.82 -22.55
CA GLU A 142 1.70 16.26 -22.43
C GLU A 142 0.41 16.55 -21.65
N LEU A 143 -0.67 15.79 -21.89
CA LEU A 143 -1.92 15.88 -21.12
C LEU A 143 -1.71 15.50 -19.65
N TYR A 144 -0.95 14.44 -19.37
CA TYR A 144 -0.66 14.02 -18.00
C TYR A 144 0.17 15.05 -17.23
N ILE A 145 1.07 15.76 -17.91
CA ILE A 145 1.85 16.86 -17.33
C ILE A 145 0.94 18.07 -17.08
N ARG A 146 0.12 18.46 -18.07
CA ARG A 146 -0.84 19.58 -17.99
C ARG A 146 -1.74 19.45 -16.76
N ASP A 147 -2.30 18.26 -16.54
CA ASP A 147 -3.29 18.03 -15.48
C ASP A 147 -2.66 17.45 -14.19
N ASN A 148 -1.33 17.28 -14.19
CA ASN A 148 -0.52 16.72 -13.11
C ASN A 148 -1.06 15.37 -12.59
N CYS A 149 -1.46 14.48 -13.51
CA CYS A 149 -2.17 13.24 -13.18
C CYS A 149 -1.42 11.96 -13.61
N HIS A 150 -0.09 12.00 -13.62
CA HIS A 150 0.72 10.87 -14.09
C HIS A 150 0.35 9.54 -13.40
N PRO A 151 0.09 8.44 -14.15
CA PRO A 151 -0.45 7.19 -13.61
C PRO A 151 0.43 6.53 -12.55
N PHE A 152 1.76 6.76 -12.60
CA PHE A 152 2.68 6.27 -11.58
C PHE A 152 2.40 6.84 -10.18
N LYS A 153 1.85 8.05 -10.07
CA LYS A 153 1.47 8.61 -8.75
C LYS A 153 0.31 7.83 -8.13
N ALA A 154 -0.56 7.23 -8.95
CA ALA A 154 -1.67 6.42 -8.48
C ALA A 154 -1.23 5.04 -7.97
N THR A 155 0.00 4.59 -8.27
CA THR A 155 0.54 3.32 -7.74
C THR A 155 1.23 3.47 -6.39
N LEU A 156 1.44 4.72 -5.92
CA LEU A 156 2.14 5.01 -4.66
C LEU A 156 1.54 4.27 -3.45
N LEU A 157 0.22 4.11 -3.40
CA LEU A 157 -0.44 3.38 -2.32
C LEU A 157 0.08 1.95 -2.19
N VAL A 158 0.27 1.24 -3.31
CA VAL A 158 0.76 -0.14 -3.33
C VAL A 158 2.17 -0.21 -2.77
N TRP A 159 3.03 0.75 -3.14
CA TRP A 159 4.42 0.82 -2.69
C TRP A 159 4.58 1.15 -1.21
N VAL A 160 3.60 1.85 -0.61
CA VAL A 160 3.60 2.11 0.83
C VAL A 160 2.95 0.95 1.59
N GLN A 161 1.84 0.42 1.06
CA GLN A 161 1.02 -0.58 1.74
C GLN A 161 1.72 -1.94 1.85
N ILE A 162 2.39 -2.42 0.78
CA ILE A 162 3.03 -3.75 0.79
C ILE A 162 4.17 -3.80 1.82
N PRO A 163 5.16 -2.89 1.82
CA PRO A 163 6.24 -2.94 2.82
C PRO A 163 5.73 -2.79 4.25
N MET A 164 4.79 -1.87 4.48
CA MET A 164 4.15 -1.69 5.78
C MET A 164 3.46 -2.99 6.24
N TRP A 165 2.68 -3.63 5.38
CA TRP A 165 2.00 -4.88 5.68
C TRP A 165 2.98 -6.00 6.02
N VAL A 166 4.09 -6.11 5.27
CA VAL A 166 5.16 -7.07 5.55
C VAL A 166 5.80 -6.79 6.91
N CYS A 167 6.15 -5.54 7.21
CA CYS A 167 6.80 -5.18 8.47
C CYS A 167 5.94 -5.53 9.69
N VAL A 168 4.65 -5.18 9.66
CA VAL A 168 3.72 -5.50 10.77
C VAL A 168 3.49 -7.02 10.87
N SER A 169 3.43 -7.72 9.74
CA SER A 169 3.29 -9.18 9.73
C SER A 169 4.50 -9.87 10.38
N LEU A 170 5.71 -9.42 10.08
CA LEU A 170 6.93 -9.94 10.69
C LEU A 170 7.03 -9.57 12.16
N ALA A 171 6.61 -8.36 12.55
CA ALA A 171 6.55 -7.96 13.95
C ALA A 171 5.64 -8.89 14.77
N LEU A 172 4.41 -9.12 14.29
CA LEU A 172 3.47 -10.04 14.94
C LEU A 172 3.97 -11.47 14.98
N ARG A 173 4.67 -11.91 13.92
CA ARG A 173 5.34 -13.21 13.93
C ARG A 173 6.42 -13.25 15.02
N ASN A 174 7.26 -12.23 15.12
CA ASN A 174 8.33 -12.17 16.11
C ASN A 174 7.76 -12.22 17.53
N CYS A 175 6.68 -11.49 17.81
CA CYS A 175 5.95 -11.56 19.09
C CYS A 175 5.38 -12.96 19.37
N SER A 176 4.95 -13.68 18.32
CA SER A 176 4.29 -14.98 18.46
C SER A 176 5.26 -16.16 18.63
N VAL A 177 6.26 -16.26 17.74
CA VAL A 177 7.15 -17.44 17.65
C VAL A 177 8.57 -17.19 18.14
N GLY A 178 8.94 -15.94 18.45
CA GLY A 178 10.26 -15.63 19.02
C GLY A 178 11.41 -15.75 18.04
N ALA A 179 11.32 -15.14 16.86
CA ALA A 179 12.34 -15.25 15.82
C ALA A 179 13.70 -14.60 16.18
N ARG A 180 13.85 -13.98 17.35
CA ARG A 180 15.09 -13.29 17.74
C ARG A 180 16.07 -14.21 18.47
N GLY A 181 16.42 -15.33 17.86
CA GLY A 181 17.30 -16.35 18.46
C GLY A 181 18.64 -15.80 18.96
N SER A 182 19.23 -14.81 18.29
CA SER A 182 20.55 -14.26 18.67
C SER A 182 20.51 -13.11 19.68
N GLU A 183 19.48 -12.27 19.70
CA GLU A 183 19.40 -11.14 20.65
C GLU A 183 18.78 -11.52 21.99
N VAL A 184 17.90 -12.54 22.02
CA VAL A 184 17.34 -13.11 23.26
C VAL A 184 18.44 -13.76 24.10
N ILE A 185 19.44 -14.37 23.47
CA ILE A 185 20.57 -15.01 24.17
C ILE A 185 21.56 -13.97 24.72
N LEU A 186 21.74 -12.84 24.02
CA LEU A 186 22.75 -11.84 24.36
C LEU A 186 22.26 -10.82 25.40
N ASN A 187 20.95 -10.60 25.53
CA ASN A 187 20.39 -9.57 26.42
C ASN A 187 19.28 -10.11 27.35
N PRO A 188 19.54 -10.26 28.66
CA PRO A 188 18.58 -10.84 29.59
C PRO A 188 17.34 -9.97 29.84
N ILE A 189 17.45 -8.63 29.72
CA ILE A 189 16.30 -7.72 29.83
C ILE A 189 15.35 -7.91 28.65
N PHE A 190 15.92 -8.03 27.43
CA PHE A 190 15.14 -8.30 26.24
C PHE A 190 14.45 -9.66 26.29
N SER A 191 15.15 -10.70 26.77
CA SER A 191 14.59 -12.04 26.96
C SER A 191 13.38 -12.04 27.90
N PHE A 192 13.48 -11.32 29.03
CA PHE A 192 12.36 -11.18 29.97
C PHE A 192 11.16 -10.47 29.35
N SER A 193 11.38 -9.32 28.69
CA SER A 193 10.31 -8.57 28.02
C SER A 193 9.63 -9.41 26.93
N PHE A 194 10.40 -10.17 26.15
CA PHE A 194 9.86 -11.09 25.16
C PHE A 194 9.00 -12.20 25.77
N LEU A 195 9.46 -12.84 26.86
CA LEU A 195 8.71 -13.91 27.53
C LEU A 195 7.36 -13.39 28.03
N VAL A 196 7.34 -12.19 28.63
CA VAL A 196 6.11 -11.53 29.07
C VAL A 196 5.17 -11.31 27.87
N VAL A 197 5.66 -10.73 26.78
CA VAL A 197 4.82 -10.49 25.59
C VAL A 197 4.29 -11.80 25.02
N LYS A 198 5.11 -12.85 24.97
CA LYS A 198 4.69 -14.16 24.46
C LYS A 198 3.58 -14.79 25.32
N GLU A 199 3.72 -14.69 26.64
CA GLU A 199 2.71 -15.18 27.59
C GLU A 199 1.39 -14.42 27.40
N GLU A 200 1.46 -13.08 27.32
CA GLU A 200 0.30 -12.23 27.07
C GLU A 200 -0.35 -12.51 25.70
N PHE A 201 0.41 -12.87 24.67
CA PHE A 201 -0.14 -13.29 23.38
C PHE A 201 -0.83 -14.66 23.44
N SER A 202 -0.30 -15.60 24.22
CA SER A 202 -0.88 -16.95 24.33
C SER A 202 -2.25 -16.95 25.02
N GLY A 203 -2.50 -16.00 25.93
CA GLY A 203 -3.82 -15.76 26.51
C GLY A 203 -4.61 -14.60 25.89
N GLY A 204 -4.01 -13.84 24.97
CA GLY A 204 -4.51 -12.54 24.52
C GLY A 204 -5.50 -12.59 23.35
N GLY A 205 -5.90 -13.78 22.91
CA GLY A 205 -6.87 -14.00 21.85
C GLY A 205 -8.33 -13.85 22.30
N THR A 206 -9.27 -14.32 21.47
CA THR A 206 -10.70 -14.24 21.79
C THR A 206 -11.49 -15.32 21.05
N LEU A 207 -12.76 -15.51 21.43
CA LEU A 207 -13.70 -16.45 20.80
C LEU A 207 -13.11 -17.87 20.66
N TRP A 208 -12.89 -18.33 19.42
CA TRP A 208 -12.33 -19.65 19.11
C TRP A 208 -10.81 -19.65 18.91
N PHE A 209 -10.16 -18.48 18.94
CA PHE A 209 -8.71 -18.30 18.73
C PHE A 209 -8.09 -17.65 19.98
N THR A 210 -8.10 -18.38 21.11
CA THR A 210 -7.59 -17.85 22.39
C THR A 210 -6.08 -17.67 22.40
N ASP A 211 -5.35 -18.55 21.70
CA ASP A 211 -3.90 -18.48 21.56
C ASP A 211 -3.52 -17.76 20.25
N LEU A 212 -2.99 -16.54 20.37
CA LEU A 212 -2.53 -15.76 19.22
C LEU A 212 -1.21 -16.25 18.63
N THR A 213 -0.47 -17.11 19.36
CA THR A 213 0.82 -17.63 18.94
C THR A 213 0.72 -18.89 18.08
N ALA A 214 -0.38 -19.63 18.22
CA ALA A 214 -0.68 -20.83 17.44
C ALA A 214 -1.50 -20.49 16.18
N PRO A 215 -1.38 -21.29 15.10
CA PRO A 215 -2.30 -21.21 13.97
C PRO A 215 -3.75 -21.55 14.37
N ASP A 216 -4.72 -20.94 13.70
CA ASP A 216 -6.15 -21.21 13.93
C ASP A 216 -6.52 -22.62 13.45
N SER A 217 -6.66 -23.55 14.39
CA SER A 217 -7.00 -24.95 14.12
C SER A 217 -8.41 -25.13 13.55
N THR A 218 -9.30 -24.15 13.74
CA THR A 218 -10.68 -24.20 13.22
C THR A 218 -10.78 -23.70 11.78
N TRP A 219 -9.73 -23.07 11.25
CA TRP A 219 -9.65 -22.46 9.92
C TRP A 219 -10.65 -21.32 9.67
N ILE A 220 -11.37 -20.88 10.70
CA ILE A 220 -12.38 -19.81 10.56
C ILE A 220 -11.71 -18.49 10.18
N LEU A 221 -10.62 -18.08 10.85
CA LEU A 221 -9.89 -16.85 10.51
C LEU A 221 -9.32 -16.87 9.07
N PRO A 222 -8.59 -17.92 8.64
CA PRO A 222 -8.13 -18.06 7.25
C PRO A 222 -9.24 -17.98 6.21
N VAL A 223 -10.36 -18.67 6.44
CA VAL A 223 -11.49 -18.67 5.50
C VAL A 223 -12.14 -17.30 5.44
N LEU A 224 -12.39 -16.64 6.58
CA LEU A 224 -12.92 -15.29 6.62
C LEU A 224 -12.02 -14.30 5.87
N LEU A 225 -10.71 -14.42 6.03
CA LEU A 225 -9.73 -13.60 5.31
C LEU A 225 -9.83 -13.83 3.79
N GLY A 226 -9.88 -15.08 3.34
CA GLY A 226 -10.03 -15.42 1.93
C GLY A 226 -11.32 -14.88 1.32
N VAL A 227 -12.44 -15.08 2.01
CA VAL A 227 -13.78 -14.59 1.62
C VAL A 227 -13.78 -13.06 1.53
N LEU A 228 -13.23 -12.38 2.53
CA LEU A 228 -13.17 -10.92 2.56
C LEU A 228 -12.30 -10.36 1.42
N ASN A 229 -11.14 -10.97 1.15
CA ASN A 229 -10.28 -10.57 0.05
C ASN A 229 -10.93 -10.83 -1.31
N LEU A 230 -11.64 -11.94 -1.47
CA LEU A 230 -12.41 -12.23 -2.67
C LEU A 230 -13.52 -11.18 -2.86
N LEU A 231 -14.25 -10.84 -1.80
CA LEU A 231 -15.27 -9.79 -1.81
C LEU A 231 -14.68 -8.44 -2.24
N ILE A 232 -13.49 -8.08 -1.73
CA ILE A 232 -12.78 -6.86 -2.17
C ILE A 232 -12.55 -6.92 -3.69
N VAL A 233 -12.04 -8.03 -4.22
CA VAL A 233 -11.78 -8.19 -5.66
C VAL A 233 -13.07 -8.07 -6.48
N GLU A 234 -14.18 -8.68 -6.03
CA GLU A 234 -15.47 -8.60 -6.72
C GLU A 234 -16.02 -7.18 -6.75
N ILE A 235 -15.97 -6.50 -5.59
CA ILE A 235 -16.40 -5.11 -5.43
C ILE A 235 -15.60 -4.17 -6.34
N PHE A 236 -14.31 -4.43 -6.57
CA PHE A 236 -13.47 -3.66 -7.51
C PHE A 236 -13.66 -4.06 -8.97
N SER A 237 -13.98 -5.32 -9.25
CA SER A 237 -14.17 -5.81 -10.62
C SER A 237 -15.48 -5.30 -11.23
N SER A 238 -16.54 -5.22 -10.41
CA SER A 238 -17.88 -4.77 -10.78
C SER A 238 -17.92 -3.31 -11.27
N GLN A 239 -16.86 -2.53 -11.01
CA GLN A 239 -16.79 -1.12 -11.39
C GLN A 239 -16.28 -0.88 -12.83
N LYS A 240 -15.87 -1.91 -13.57
CA LYS A 240 -15.17 -1.74 -14.86
C LYS A 240 -16.07 -2.09 -16.03
N MET A 241 -16.96 -1.18 -16.42
CA MET A 241 -17.64 -1.25 -17.72
C MET A 241 -16.58 -1.18 -18.84
N GLY A 242 -16.46 -2.24 -19.64
CA GLY A 242 -15.49 -2.30 -20.74
C GLY A 242 -14.05 -2.69 -20.35
N ALA A 243 -13.88 -3.57 -19.35
CA ALA A 243 -12.56 -4.00 -18.88
C ALA A 243 -11.64 -4.57 -19.99
N SER A 244 -10.40 -4.08 -20.05
CA SER A 244 -9.35 -4.57 -20.96
C SER A 244 -8.96 -6.03 -20.65
N ARG A 245 -8.42 -6.74 -21.64
CA ARG A 245 -7.89 -8.12 -21.48
C ARG A 245 -6.94 -8.24 -20.29
N PHE A 246 -6.06 -7.26 -20.12
CA PHE A 246 -5.14 -7.21 -18.98
C PHE A 246 -5.88 -7.07 -17.64
N GLN A 247 -6.93 -6.25 -17.59
CA GLN A 247 -7.72 -6.06 -16.36
C GLN A 247 -8.49 -7.32 -16.00
N LYS A 248 -9.07 -8.03 -16.97
CA LYS A 248 -9.74 -9.33 -16.75
C LYS A 248 -8.76 -10.38 -16.21
N PHE A 249 -7.58 -10.47 -16.83
CA PHE A 249 -6.50 -11.33 -16.35
C PHE A 249 -6.11 -10.98 -14.91
N ALA A 250 -5.87 -9.71 -14.62
CA ALA A 250 -5.50 -9.24 -13.28
C ALA A 250 -6.60 -9.55 -12.24
N THR A 251 -7.88 -9.34 -12.57
CA THR A 251 -9.00 -9.70 -11.68
C THR A 251 -9.00 -11.20 -11.37
N ASN A 252 -8.91 -12.06 -12.38
CA ASN A 252 -8.87 -13.51 -12.16
C ASN A 252 -7.63 -13.95 -11.37
N PHE A 253 -6.48 -13.32 -11.62
CA PHE A 253 -5.28 -13.55 -10.82
C PHE A 253 -5.51 -13.24 -9.34
N PHE A 254 -6.08 -12.08 -9.00
CA PHE A 254 -6.35 -11.72 -7.60
C PHE A 254 -7.44 -12.58 -6.93
N ARG A 255 -8.40 -13.11 -7.70
CA ARG A 255 -9.35 -14.12 -7.19
C ARG A 255 -8.61 -15.39 -6.76
N VAL A 256 -7.73 -15.92 -7.61
CA VAL A 256 -6.90 -17.10 -7.29
C VAL A 256 -6.02 -16.83 -6.08
N VAL A 257 -5.36 -15.66 -6.03
CA VAL A 257 -4.54 -15.26 -4.86
C VAL A 257 -5.38 -15.25 -3.58
N SER A 258 -6.63 -14.75 -3.63
CA SER A 258 -7.52 -14.71 -2.46
C SER A 258 -7.85 -16.10 -1.92
N VAL A 259 -8.05 -17.09 -2.81
CA VAL A 259 -8.30 -18.49 -2.43
C VAL A 259 -7.02 -19.16 -1.91
N VAL A 260 -5.88 -18.97 -2.60
CA VAL A 260 -4.57 -19.51 -2.18
C VAL A 260 -4.11 -18.91 -0.85
N MET A 261 -4.54 -17.70 -0.51
CA MET A 261 -4.23 -17.06 0.77
C MET A 261 -4.80 -17.83 1.96
N ILE A 262 -5.87 -18.63 1.79
CA ILE A 262 -6.50 -19.41 2.87
C ILE A 262 -5.52 -20.42 3.47
N PRO A 263 -4.95 -21.40 2.72
CA PRO A 263 -3.99 -22.34 3.29
C PRO A 263 -2.72 -21.66 3.80
N ILE A 264 -2.28 -20.54 3.19
CA ILE A 264 -1.15 -19.76 3.71
C ILE A 264 -1.48 -19.19 5.09
N ALA A 265 -2.65 -18.58 5.24
CA ALA A 265 -3.11 -18.03 6.50
C ALA A 265 -3.35 -19.10 7.58
N ALA A 266 -3.69 -20.33 7.18
CA ALA A 266 -3.84 -21.46 8.11
C ALA A 266 -2.50 -21.97 8.69
N THR A 267 -1.35 -21.56 8.13
CA THR A 267 -0.01 -21.97 8.60
C THR A 267 0.70 -20.94 9.47
N VAL A 268 0.16 -19.72 9.55
CA VAL A 268 0.76 -18.64 10.36
C VAL A 268 0.05 -18.51 11.70
N PRO A 269 0.70 -17.92 12.72
CA PRO A 269 0.05 -17.59 13.99
C PRO A 269 -1.25 -16.80 13.81
N SER A 270 -2.23 -17.05 14.67
CA SER A 270 -3.54 -16.38 14.65
C SER A 270 -3.42 -14.86 14.77
N SER A 271 -2.39 -14.33 15.44
CA SER A 271 -2.07 -12.90 15.48
C SER A 271 -1.90 -12.28 14.09
N MET A 272 -1.18 -12.96 13.20
CA MET A 272 -0.93 -12.52 11.83
C MET A 272 -2.20 -12.61 10.99
N ALA A 273 -2.92 -13.73 11.08
CA ALA A 273 -4.17 -13.93 10.35
C ALA A 273 -5.24 -12.89 10.77
N LEU A 274 -5.34 -12.60 12.08
CA LEU A 274 -6.20 -11.55 12.62
C LEU A 274 -5.80 -10.17 12.08
N TYR A 275 -4.51 -9.82 12.10
CA TYR A 275 -4.02 -8.58 11.50
C TYR A 275 -4.41 -8.50 10.02
N TRP A 276 -4.17 -9.55 9.24
CA TRP A 276 -4.52 -9.57 7.82
C TRP A 276 -6.02 -9.38 7.59
N LEU A 277 -6.86 -10.01 8.41
CA LEU A 277 -8.31 -9.91 8.35
C LEU A 277 -8.78 -8.48 8.70
N SER A 278 -8.40 -7.99 9.88
CA SER A 278 -8.75 -6.65 10.38
C SER A 278 -8.25 -5.56 9.43
N SER A 279 -7.02 -5.69 8.95
CA SER A 279 -6.45 -4.82 7.94
C SER A 279 -7.34 -4.86 6.71
N SER A 280 -7.58 -6.01 6.06
CA SER A 280 -8.41 -6.12 4.85
C SER A 280 -9.81 -5.52 5.04
N PHE A 281 -10.44 -5.73 6.19
CA PHE A 281 -11.74 -5.16 6.52
C PHE A 281 -11.73 -3.64 6.53
N VAL A 282 -10.78 -3.02 7.24
CA VAL A 282 -10.63 -1.56 7.26
C VAL A 282 -10.34 -1.01 5.87
N GLY A 283 -9.57 -1.75 5.06
CA GLY A 283 -9.31 -1.39 3.67
C GLY A 283 -10.57 -1.37 2.82
N LEU A 284 -11.40 -2.39 2.95
CA LEU A 284 -12.70 -2.43 2.29
C LEU A 284 -13.55 -1.24 2.74
N SER A 285 -13.64 -1.00 4.05
CA SER A 285 -14.38 0.13 4.61
C SER A 285 -13.92 1.48 4.07
N HIS A 286 -12.60 1.73 4.00
CA HIS A 286 -12.06 2.96 3.39
C HIS A 286 -12.43 3.10 1.91
N ASN A 287 -12.39 2.00 1.16
CA ASN A 287 -12.78 2.02 -0.26
C ASN A 287 -14.28 2.28 -0.41
N LEU A 288 -15.12 1.71 0.45
CA LEU A 288 -16.56 1.98 0.48
C LEU A 288 -16.87 3.42 0.90
N LEU A 289 -16.11 3.99 1.84
CA LEU A 289 -16.21 5.40 2.23
C LEU A 289 -15.86 6.32 1.07
N LEU A 290 -14.79 6.04 0.33
CA LEU A 290 -14.36 6.81 -0.86
C LEU A 290 -15.33 6.69 -2.05
N ARG A 291 -16.35 5.83 -1.97
CA ARG A 291 -17.46 5.77 -2.94
C ARG A 291 -18.60 6.71 -2.58
N LEU A 292 -18.74 7.07 -1.31
CA LEU A 292 -19.84 7.93 -0.86
C LEU A 292 -19.70 9.32 -1.51
N PRO A 293 -20.73 9.85 -2.22
CA PRO A 293 -20.62 11.14 -2.90
C PRO A 293 -20.26 12.30 -1.96
N THR A 294 -20.73 12.24 -0.72
CA THR A 294 -20.40 13.24 0.31
C THR A 294 -18.92 13.18 0.71
N PHE A 295 -18.38 11.98 0.92
CA PHE A 295 -16.97 11.82 1.27
C PHE A 295 -16.04 12.10 0.08
N ARG A 296 -16.46 11.77 -1.15
CA ARG A 296 -15.75 12.17 -2.37
C ARG A 296 -15.62 13.69 -2.49
N ARG A 297 -16.70 14.43 -2.20
CA ARG A 297 -16.68 15.89 -2.15
C ARG A 297 -15.75 16.41 -1.05
N LEU A 298 -15.80 15.82 0.14
CA LEU A 298 -14.90 16.17 1.25
C LEU A 298 -13.42 15.98 0.87
N CYS A 299 -13.09 14.91 0.15
CA CYS A 299 -11.73 14.65 -0.33
C CYS A 299 -11.36 15.38 -1.64
N CYS A 300 -12.23 16.24 -2.16
CA CYS A 300 -12.06 16.94 -3.45
C CYS A 300 -11.80 15.99 -4.63
N ILE A 301 -12.48 14.84 -4.67
CA ILE A 301 -12.44 13.89 -5.78
C ILE A 301 -13.38 14.39 -6.89
N PRO A 302 -12.87 14.67 -8.12
CA PRO A 302 -13.70 15.08 -9.24
C PRO A 302 -14.76 14.03 -9.57
N ARG A 303 -15.97 14.47 -9.94
CA ARG A 303 -16.99 13.57 -10.47
C ARG A 303 -16.55 13.00 -11.81
N THR A 304 -16.82 11.71 -12.01
CA THR A 304 -16.62 11.04 -13.29
C THR A 304 -17.93 10.52 -13.84
N LYS A 305 -17.95 10.09 -15.12
CA LYS A 305 -19.14 9.53 -15.76
C LYS A 305 -19.55 8.18 -15.16
N SER A 306 -18.61 7.49 -14.51
CA SER A 306 -18.86 6.21 -13.84
C SER A 306 -19.37 6.39 -12.40
N ASP A 307 -19.43 7.61 -11.88
CA ASP A 307 -19.95 7.86 -10.53
C ASP A 307 -21.49 7.84 -10.54
N SER A 308 -22.06 6.99 -9.68
CA SER A 308 -23.49 6.95 -9.40
C SER A 308 -23.85 7.75 -8.14
N ASP A 309 -25.07 8.29 -8.11
CA ASP A 309 -25.63 8.92 -6.93
C ASP A 309 -26.04 7.90 -5.84
N THR A 310 -26.21 6.62 -6.20
CA THR A 310 -26.60 5.53 -5.27
C THR A 310 -25.62 4.35 -5.26
N PRO A 311 -24.34 4.56 -4.92
CA PRO A 311 -23.26 3.59 -5.15
C PRO A 311 -23.45 2.25 -4.43
N TYR A 312 -24.13 2.22 -3.28
CA TYR A 312 -24.36 0.97 -2.54
C TYR A 312 -25.53 0.16 -3.10
N ARG A 313 -26.56 0.81 -3.64
CA ARG A 313 -27.66 0.09 -4.31
C ARG A 313 -27.15 -0.59 -5.58
N ASP A 314 -26.33 0.11 -6.34
CA ASP A 314 -25.74 -0.41 -7.56
C ASP A 314 -24.75 -1.54 -7.28
N LEU A 315 -24.05 -1.48 -6.13
CA LEU A 315 -23.19 -2.57 -5.70
C LEU A 315 -24.01 -3.82 -5.36
N VAL A 316 -25.11 -3.66 -4.63
CA VAL A 316 -25.99 -4.78 -4.28
C VAL A 316 -26.62 -5.39 -5.53
N SER A 317 -27.07 -4.58 -6.48
CA SER A 317 -27.62 -5.09 -7.73
C SER A 317 -26.58 -5.81 -8.58
N ALA A 318 -25.35 -5.27 -8.68
CA ALA A 318 -24.26 -5.90 -9.41
C ALA A 318 -23.78 -7.23 -8.80
N LEU A 319 -23.87 -7.37 -7.47
CA LEU A 319 -23.53 -8.63 -6.78
C LEU A 319 -24.67 -9.67 -6.84
N ALA A 320 -25.89 -9.25 -7.13
CA ALA A 320 -27.06 -10.13 -7.23
C ALA A 320 -27.26 -10.74 -8.64
N THR A 321 -26.55 -10.23 -9.65
CA THR A 321 -26.51 -10.72 -11.04
C THR A 321 -25.32 -11.61 -11.30
#